data_AF-A0A7S2ZA43-F1
#
_entry.id   AF-A0A7S2ZA43-F1
#
_cell.length_a   1.000
_cell.length_b   1.000
_cell.length_c   1.000
_cell.angle_alpha   90.00
_cell.angle_beta   90.00
_cell.angle_gamma   90.00
#
_symmetry.space_group_name_H-M   'P 1'
#
loop_
_entity.id
_entity.type
_entity.pdbx_description
1 polymer ?
#
loop_
_entity_poly.entity_id
_entity_poly.type
_entity_poly.pdbx_seq_one_letter_code
_entity_poly.pdbx_strand_id
1 'polypeptide(L)'
;MDSQPMADVSDYETKEYIQEELTAMKALLQDDIKEQAENAQLIILDALHDAAYNGRTLGHPTIVTDSMLKKITPESLHMFMMELLTGENIVISGCDVDHDETVAVVSEMLGHLPKGTSNRSRLPPKYTGGEVRIRSEDQARIAIGFEGYRWEDKEIVAQFVLSHLMGGGDYFSTGGPGKGLLTRLYTDVLNRHHWVNSAITSNLLYADSSVFAIQMSSFANKMEDLTETAISAAQSLAKAPTPVELERAKRQAIGNMLANTDGRLVTCEDLGRQVSIYDKYTTPEEFVTRIEKLTATDLKSVGEKLLSSNPSVALMGDLQTAPEQGQFKSMLTGGTKSIKA
;
A
#
# COMPACT_ATOMS: atom_id res chain seq x y z
N MET A 1 -15.35 40.17 -35.25
CA MET A 1 -14.32 39.53 -34.41
C MET A 1 -15.06 38.47 -33.66
N ASP A 2 -15.17 37.33 -34.32
CA ASP A 2 -16.17 36.31 -34.04
C ASP A 2 -15.78 35.55 -32.77
N SER A 3 -16.66 35.63 -31.78
CA SER A 3 -16.65 34.76 -30.60
C SER A 3 -17.01 33.34 -31.05
N GLN A 4 -16.02 32.45 -31.08
CA GLN A 4 -16.30 31.02 -31.13
C GLN A 4 -17.09 30.63 -29.88
N PRO A 5 -18.24 29.96 -29.99
CA PRO A 5 -18.95 29.44 -28.85
C PRO A 5 -18.11 28.33 -28.19
N MET A 6 -18.04 28.33 -26.86
CA MET A 6 -17.55 27.19 -26.09
C MET A 6 -18.35 25.95 -26.48
N ALA A 7 -17.66 24.82 -26.68
CA ALA A 7 -18.27 23.55 -27.03
C ALA A 7 -19.33 23.17 -25.99
N ASP A 8 -20.55 22.96 -26.50
CA ASP A 8 -21.71 22.48 -25.77
C ASP A 8 -21.43 21.04 -25.29
N VAL A 9 -21.65 20.78 -24.00
CA VAL A 9 -21.44 19.47 -23.35
C VAL A 9 -22.50 18.44 -23.81
N SER A 10 -23.40 18.83 -24.72
CA SER A 10 -24.42 17.97 -25.33
C SER A 10 -23.93 17.10 -26.50
N ASP A 11 -22.69 17.25 -26.97
CA ASP A 11 -22.16 16.54 -28.15
C ASP A 11 -21.46 15.21 -27.83
N TYR A 12 -21.73 14.61 -26.65
CA TYR A 12 -21.36 13.23 -26.34
C TYR A 12 -22.18 12.21 -27.17
N GLU A 13 -21.74 12.05 -28.42
CA GLU A 13 -21.38 10.77 -29.02
C GLU A 13 -22.51 9.73 -29.22
N THR A 14 -22.84 9.50 -30.49
CA THR A 14 -23.44 8.24 -30.96
C THR A 14 -22.75 7.05 -30.30
N LYS A 15 -23.51 6.08 -29.76
CA LYS A 15 -23.01 4.85 -29.10
C LYS A 15 -21.85 4.16 -29.83
N GLU A 16 -21.80 4.31 -31.15
CA GLU A 16 -20.75 3.79 -32.03
C GLU A 16 -19.37 4.41 -31.75
N TYR A 17 -19.29 5.72 -31.53
CA TYR A 17 -18.03 6.42 -31.20
C TYR A 17 -17.47 5.98 -29.83
N ILE A 18 -18.34 5.92 -28.81
CA ILE A 18 -17.96 5.43 -27.46
C ILE A 18 -17.46 3.98 -27.55
N GLN A 19 -18.07 3.17 -28.41
CA GLN A 19 -17.66 1.78 -28.61
C GLN A 19 -16.30 1.67 -29.34
N GLU A 20 -16.03 2.54 -30.31
CA GLU A 20 -14.73 2.64 -31.00
C GLU A 20 -13.62 3.08 -30.04
N GLU A 21 -13.84 4.16 -29.27
CA GLU A 21 -12.92 4.65 -28.24
C GLU A 21 -12.63 3.59 -27.17
N LEU A 22 -13.69 2.92 -26.67
CA LEU A 22 -13.52 1.83 -25.71
C LEU A 22 -12.69 0.68 -26.29
N THR A 23 -12.86 0.37 -27.58
CA THR A 23 -12.09 -0.68 -28.25
C THR A 23 -10.61 -0.28 -28.38
N ALA A 24 -10.34 0.97 -28.75
CA ALA A 24 -8.99 1.52 -28.82
C ALA A 24 -8.30 1.52 -27.44
N MET A 25 -8.98 2.01 -26.40
CA MET A 25 -8.54 1.98 -25.00
C MET A 25 -8.22 0.56 -24.53
N LYS A 26 -9.09 -0.42 -24.81
CA LYS A 26 -8.85 -1.82 -24.46
C LYS A 26 -7.62 -2.39 -25.17
N ALA A 27 -7.38 -2.01 -26.42
CA ALA A 27 -6.19 -2.45 -27.14
C ALA A 27 -4.90 -1.90 -26.50
N LEU A 28 -4.90 -0.65 -26.06
CA LEU A 28 -3.77 -0.04 -25.34
C LEU A 28 -3.49 -0.75 -24.01
N LEU A 29 -4.54 -1.07 -23.25
CA LEU A 29 -4.41 -1.76 -21.95
C LEU A 29 -3.88 -3.19 -22.07
N GLN A 30 -3.91 -3.82 -23.24
CA GLN A 30 -3.42 -5.20 -23.38
C GLN A 30 -1.92 -5.33 -23.13
N ASP A 31 -1.14 -4.31 -23.48
CA ASP A 31 0.30 -4.34 -23.24
C ASP A 31 0.60 -4.06 -21.76
N ASP A 32 -0.12 -3.14 -21.13
CA ASP A 32 -0.05 -2.89 -19.68
C ASP A 32 -0.40 -4.14 -18.87
N ILE A 33 -1.42 -4.92 -19.29
CA ILE A 33 -1.81 -6.17 -18.63
C ILE A 33 -0.66 -7.18 -18.65
N LYS A 34 0.03 -7.33 -19.79
CA LYS A 34 1.17 -8.25 -19.90
C LYS A 34 2.31 -7.79 -19.00
N GLU A 35 2.62 -6.50 -19.01
CA GLU A 35 3.67 -5.93 -18.16
C GLU A 35 3.38 -6.14 -16.66
N GLN A 36 2.14 -5.89 -16.24
CA GLN A 36 1.71 -6.13 -14.85
C GLN A 36 1.76 -7.62 -14.48
N ALA A 37 1.39 -8.51 -15.40
CA ALA A 37 1.43 -9.96 -15.19
C ALA A 37 2.85 -10.54 -15.10
N GLU A 38 3.86 -9.79 -15.54
CA GLU A 38 5.29 -10.14 -15.40
C GLU A 38 5.95 -9.45 -14.20
N ASN A 39 5.31 -8.42 -13.63
CA ASN A 39 5.82 -7.69 -12.48
C ASN A 39 5.59 -8.47 -11.18
N ALA A 40 6.61 -9.23 -10.79
CA ALA A 40 6.56 -10.06 -9.58
C ALA A 40 6.32 -9.29 -8.27
N GLN A 41 6.67 -8.00 -8.19
CA GLN A 41 6.38 -7.17 -7.03
C GLN A 41 4.88 -6.84 -6.92
N LEU A 42 4.22 -6.59 -8.05
CA LEU A 42 2.77 -6.43 -8.07
C LEU A 42 2.05 -7.75 -7.75
N ILE A 43 2.51 -8.85 -8.34
CA ILE A 43 1.93 -10.19 -8.13
C ILE A 43 1.98 -10.60 -6.65
N ILE A 44 3.13 -10.45 -5.98
CA ILE A 44 3.25 -10.82 -4.57
C ILE A 44 2.42 -9.92 -3.65
N LEU A 45 2.27 -8.64 -4.01
CA LEU A 45 1.45 -7.70 -3.26
C LEU A 45 -0.05 -8.01 -3.41
N ASP A 46 -0.51 -8.32 -4.62
CA ASP A 46 -1.89 -8.74 -4.89
C ASP A 46 -2.22 -10.05 -4.17
N ALA A 47 -1.29 -11.01 -4.21
CA ALA A 47 -1.38 -12.27 -3.46
C ALA A 47 -1.44 -12.05 -1.94
N LEU A 48 -0.71 -11.06 -1.41
CA LEU A 48 -0.78 -10.70 0.01
C LEU A 48 -2.15 -10.14 0.38
N HIS A 49 -2.76 -9.33 -0.49
CA HIS A 49 -4.11 -8.80 -0.28
C HIS A 49 -5.16 -9.90 -0.32
N ASP A 50 -5.06 -10.82 -1.28
CA ASP A 50 -5.93 -11.99 -1.34
C ASP A 50 -5.79 -12.84 -0.08
N ALA A 51 -4.56 -13.10 0.38
CA ALA A 51 -4.30 -13.77 1.65
C ALA A 51 -4.84 -12.99 2.87
N ALA A 52 -4.87 -11.66 2.84
CA ALA A 52 -5.35 -10.83 3.95
C ALA A 52 -6.86 -10.76 4.08
N TYR A 53 -7.56 -10.69 2.95
CA TYR A 53 -9.00 -10.44 2.90
C TYR A 53 -9.81 -11.57 2.25
N ASN A 54 -9.16 -12.68 1.90
CA ASN A 54 -9.76 -13.91 1.37
C ASN A 54 -10.64 -13.65 0.13
N GLY A 55 -10.07 -12.97 -0.87
CA GLY A 55 -10.74 -12.63 -2.13
C GLY A 55 -11.94 -11.69 -2.00
N ARG A 56 -12.08 -10.94 -0.90
CA ARG A 56 -13.20 -10.01 -0.66
C ARG A 56 -12.72 -8.59 -0.48
N THR A 57 -13.50 -7.61 -0.94
CA THR A 57 -13.25 -6.18 -0.68
C THR A 57 -11.84 -5.76 -1.13
N LEU A 58 -10.93 -5.51 -0.18
CA LEU A 58 -9.52 -5.18 -0.42
C LEU A 58 -8.67 -6.35 -0.92
N GLY A 59 -9.21 -7.59 -0.94
CA GLY A 59 -8.57 -8.75 -1.56
C GLY A 59 -8.97 -8.98 -3.00
N HIS A 60 -9.74 -8.08 -3.62
CA HIS A 60 -9.98 -8.15 -5.06
C HIS A 60 -8.69 -7.82 -5.82
N PRO A 61 -8.39 -8.55 -6.91
CA PRO A 61 -7.15 -8.38 -7.63
C PRO A 61 -7.08 -7.00 -8.28
N THR A 62 -5.92 -6.35 -8.19
CA THR A 62 -5.64 -5.11 -8.93
C THR A 62 -5.10 -5.38 -10.33
N ILE A 63 -4.54 -6.57 -10.56
CA ILE A 63 -4.04 -6.99 -11.86
C ILE A 63 -5.22 -7.41 -12.75
N VAL A 64 -5.44 -6.66 -13.82
CA VAL A 64 -6.54 -6.91 -14.74
C VAL A 64 -6.21 -8.11 -15.63
N THR A 65 -7.16 -9.04 -15.79
CA THR A 65 -7.02 -10.15 -16.73
C THR A 65 -7.76 -9.88 -18.03
N ASP A 66 -7.35 -10.53 -19.13
CA ASP A 66 -8.10 -10.51 -20.40
C ASP A 66 -9.58 -10.88 -20.22
N SER A 67 -9.88 -11.79 -19.28
CA SER A 67 -11.25 -12.20 -18.99
C SER A 67 -12.07 -11.08 -18.36
N MET A 68 -11.45 -10.22 -17.56
CA MET A 68 -12.08 -9.04 -16.94
C MET A 68 -12.23 -7.93 -17.97
N LEU A 69 -11.20 -7.65 -18.76
CA LEU A 69 -11.22 -6.62 -19.81
C LEU A 69 -12.34 -6.86 -20.84
N LYS A 70 -12.60 -8.13 -21.18
CA LYS A 70 -13.70 -8.52 -22.07
C LYS A 70 -15.09 -8.23 -21.51
N LYS A 71 -15.25 -8.17 -20.19
CA LYS A 71 -16.54 -7.92 -19.52
C LYS A 71 -16.91 -6.43 -19.46
N ILE A 72 -15.96 -5.53 -19.67
CA ILE A 72 -16.20 -4.08 -19.65
C ILE A 72 -17.01 -3.70 -20.89
N THR A 73 -18.19 -3.13 -20.72
CA THR A 73 -19.01 -2.57 -21.80
C THR A 73 -19.23 -1.07 -21.60
N PRO A 74 -19.62 -0.31 -22.64
CA PRO A 74 -19.99 1.10 -22.48
C PRO A 74 -21.05 1.31 -21.39
N GLU A 75 -22.04 0.42 -21.32
CA GLU A 75 -23.10 0.49 -20.31
C GLU A 75 -22.54 0.28 -18.89
N SER A 76 -21.62 -0.67 -18.70
CA SER A 76 -21.01 -0.90 -17.40
C SER A 76 -20.16 0.29 -16.94
N LEU A 77 -19.44 0.94 -17.86
CA LEU A 77 -18.63 2.12 -17.57
C LEU A 77 -19.51 3.33 -17.25
N HIS A 78 -20.59 3.51 -18.02
CA HIS A 78 -21.55 4.58 -17.77
C HIS A 78 -22.24 4.41 -16.41
N MET A 79 -22.68 3.19 -16.06
CA MET A 79 -23.23 2.91 -14.73
C MET A 79 -22.21 3.19 -13.62
N PHE A 80 -20.96 2.78 -13.81
CA PHE A 80 -19.88 3.06 -12.85
C PHE A 80 -19.64 4.57 -12.68
N MET A 81 -19.62 5.34 -13.78
CA MET A 81 -19.47 6.80 -13.73
C MET A 81 -20.65 7.47 -13.03
N MET A 82 -21.89 7.10 -13.38
CA MET A 82 -23.09 7.64 -12.74
C MET A 82 -23.17 7.30 -11.25
N GLU A 83 -22.66 6.13 -10.88
CA GLU A 83 -22.56 5.76 -9.49
C GLU A 83 -21.48 6.57 -8.76
N LEU A 84 -20.27 6.69 -9.32
CA LEU A 84 -19.09 7.24 -8.62
C LEU A 84 -18.90 8.76 -8.74
N LEU A 85 -19.11 9.35 -9.91
CA LEU A 85 -18.83 10.75 -10.21
C LEU A 85 -20.00 11.65 -9.77
N THR A 86 -20.23 11.70 -8.47
CA THR A 86 -21.25 12.56 -7.83
C THR A 86 -20.57 13.62 -6.98
N GLY A 87 -21.25 14.75 -6.75
CA GLY A 87 -20.67 15.86 -5.98
C GLY A 87 -20.16 15.47 -4.59
N GLU A 88 -20.76 14.46 -3.94
CA GLU A 88 -20.35 13.99 -2.61
C GLU A 88 -19.07 13.10 -2.61
N ASN A 89 -18.61 12.62 -3.78
CA ASN A 89 -17.39 11.79 -3.87
C ASN A 89 -16.20 12.52 -4.50
N ILE A 90 -16.34 13.82 -4.77
CA ILE A 90 -15.29 14.61 -5.43
C ILE A 90 -14.78 15.63 -4.43
N VAL A 91 -13.47 15.61 -4.21
CA VAL A 91 -12.75 16.64 -3.45
C VAL A 91 -11.81 17.34 -4.41
N ILE A 92 -11.95 18.66 -4.52
CA ILE A 92 -11.02 19.50 -5.28
C ILE A 92 -10.02 20.09 -4.28
N SER A 93 -8.74 19.81 -4.51
CA SER A 93 -7.63 20.33 -3.73
C SER A 93 -6.83 21.32 -4.57
N GLY A 94 -6.39 22.41 -3.94
CA GLY A 94 -5.57 23.44 -4.57
C GLY A 94 -4.47 23.89 -3.61
N CYS A 95 -3.27 24.08 -4.15
CA CYS A 95 -2.15 24.67 -3.42
C CYS A 95 -1.70 25.94 -4.10
N ASP A 96 -1.46 26.99 -3.31
CA ASP A 96 -1.02 28.31 -3.80
C ASP A 96 -2.05 28.96 -4.75
N VAL A 97 -3.33 28.88 -4.36
CA VAL A 97 -4.48 29.45 -5.07
C VAL A 97 -5.37 30.22 -4.11
N ASP A 98 -6.09 31.23 -4.60
CA ASP A 98 -7.12 31.91 -3.83
C ASP A 98 -8.32 30.98 -3.64
N HIS A 99 -8.74 30.82 -2.39
CA HIS A 99 -9.81 29.89 -2.06
C HIS A 99 -11.16 30.32 -2.65
N ASP A 100 -11.50 31.60 -2.54
CA ASP A 100 -12.81 32.12 -2.94
C ASP A 100 -12.94 32.11 -4.47
N GLU A 101 -11.87 32.47 -5.19
CA GLU A 101 -11.80 32.36 -6.65
C GLU A 101 -11.93 30.90 -7.11
N THR A 102 -11.22 29.97 -6.44
CA THR A 102 -11.29 28.55 -6.77
C THR A 102 -12.70 28.00 -6.55
N VAL A 103 -13.34 28.35 -5.43
CA VAL A 103 -14.72 27.94 -5.14
C VAL A 103 -15.69 28.49 -6.17
N ALA A 104 -15.52 29.74 -6.62
CA ALA A 104 -16.37 30.33 -7.65
C ALA A 104 -16.30 29.56 -8.98
N VAL A 105 -15.08 29.29 -9.47
CA VAL A 105 -14.85 28.55 -10.72
C VAL A 105 -15.34 27.10 -10.61
N VAL A 106 -15.02 26.40 -9.52
CA VAL A 106 -15.45 25.02 -9.30
C VAL A 106 -16.97 24.93 -9.17
N SER A 107 -17.62 25.89 -8.52
CA SER A 107 -19.08 25.93 -8.41
C SER A 107 -19.76 26.15 -9.77
N GLU A 108 -19.19 26.99 -10.62
CA GLU A 108 -19.67 27.17 -12.00
C GLU A 108 -19.51 25.89 -12.83
N MET A 109 -18.32 25.26 -12.75
CA MET A 109 -18.00 24.08 -13.57
C MET A 109 -18.66 22.79 -13.09
N LEU A 110 -18.73 22.54 -11.78
CA LEU A 110 -19.13 21.26 -11.20
C LEU A 110 -20.39 21.35 -10.33
N GLY A 111 -20.94 22.54 -10.10
CA GLY A 111 -22.13 22.72 -9.26
C GLY A 111 -23.40 22.06 -9.81
N HIS A 112 -23.39 21.68 -11.09
CA HIS A 112 -24.48 20.94 -11.74
C HIS A 112 -24.42 19.42 -11.52
N LEU A 113 -23.34 18.90 -10.93
CA LEU A 113 -23.21 17.46 -10.67
C LEU A 113 -24.31 16.96 -9.74
N PRO A 114 -24.83 15.74 -9.96
CA PRO A 114 -25.86 15.19 -9.12
C PRO A 114 -25.33 15.03 -7.69
N LYS A 115 -26.19 15.34 -6.72
CA LYS A 115 -25.93 14.97 -5.34
C LYS A 115 -25.89 13.45 -5.25
N GLY A 116 -24.81 12.91 -4.68
CA GLY A 116 -24.66 11.48 -4.47
C GLY A 116 -25.77 10.93 -3.57
N THR A 117 -25.94 9.61 -3.60
CA THR A 117 -26.67 8.95 -2.52
C THR A 117 -25.66 8.63 -1.43
N SER A 118 -25.78 9.30 -0.28
CA SER A 118 -24.86 9.17 0.87
C SER A 118 -24.78 7.77 1.49
N ASN A 119 -25.55 6.81 0.98
CA ASN A 119 -25.79 5.51 1.58
C ASN A 119 -25.22 4.37 0.74
N ARG A 120 -23.97 4.52 0.26
CA ARG A 120 -23.25 3.38 -0.27
C ARG A 120 -23.04 2.38 0.85
N SER A 121 -23.76 1.26 0.77
CA SER A 121 -23.52 0.07 1.59
C SER A 121 -22.18 -0.55 1.19
N ARG A 122 -21.08 0.08 1.60
CA ARG A 122 -19.75 -0.51 1.45
C ARG A 122 -19.64 -1.69 2.41
N LEU A 123 -19.31 -2.86 1.89
CA LEU A 123 -18.93 -3.98 2.75
C LEU A 123 -17.61 -3.62 3.44
N PRO A 124 -17.56 -3.55 4.78
CA PRO A 124 -16.31 -3.24 5.47
C PRO A 124 -15.31 -4.38 5.21
N PRO A 125 -14.04 -4.07 4.92
CA PRO A 125 -13.01 -5.08 4.80
C PRO A 125 -12.84 -5.77 6.14
N LYS A 126 -12.74 -7.10 6.08
CA LYS A 126 -12.48 -7.94 7.24
C LYS A 126 -11.18 -8.67 7.01
N TYR A 127 -10.15 -8.30 7.76
CA TYR A 127 -8.90 -9.01 7.77
C TYR A 127 -9.11 -10.41 8.35
N THR A 128 -8.66 -11.44 7.64
CA THR A 128 -8.76 -12.84 8.08
C THR A 128 -7.40 -13.47 8.36
N GLY A 129 -6.34 -12.94 7.74
CA GLY A 129 -5.11 -13.70 7.53
C GLY A 129 -5.33 -14.82 6.52
N GLY A 130 -4.27 -15.54 6.20
CA GLY A 130 -4.32 -16.59 5.17
C GLY A 130 -2.98 -16.80 4.49
N GLU A 131 -3.00 -17.64 3.47
CA GLU A 131 -1.80 -18.04 2.77
C GLU A 131 -2.07 -18.24 1.28
N VAL A 132 -1.29 -17.59 0.42
CA VAL A 132 -1.31 -17.74 -1.03
C VAL A 132 0.07 -18.17 -1.51
N ARG A 133 0.11 -19.16 -2.41
CA ARG A 133 1.36 -19.72 -2.95
C ARG A 133 1.36 -19.69 -4.47
N ILE A 134 2.42 -19.15 -5.03
CA ILE A 134 2.61 -18.97 -6.47
C ILE A 134 3.90 -19.68 -6.87
N ARG A 135 3.82 -20.60 -7.84
CA ARG A 135 5.03 -21.26 -8.36
C ARG A 135 5.74 -20.32 -9.32
N SER A 136 7.05 -20.14 -9.15
CA SER A 136 7.90 -19.39 -10.07
C SER A 136 9.31 -19.97 -10.07
N GLU A 137 10.01 -19.90 -11.19
CA GLU A 137 11.38 -20.41 -11.36
C GLU A 137 12.45 -19.30 -11.28
N ASP A 138 12.04 -18.02 -11.21
CA ASP A 138 12.94 -16.87 -11.32
C ASP A 138 13.62 -16.50 -9.98
N GLN A 139 12.83 -16.01 -9.01
CA GLN A 139 13.30 -15.60 -7.69
C GLN A 139 12.34 -16.08 -6.62
N ALA A 140 12.88 -16.36 -5.43
CA ALA A 140 12.07 -16.64 -4.25
C ALA A 140 11.65 -15.30 -3.63
N ARG A 141 10.35 -15.11 -3.40
CA ARG A 141 9.77 -13.94 -2.77
C ARG A 141 8.81 -14.37 -1.67
N ILE A 142 8.83 -13.63 -0.57
CA ILE A 142 7.88 -13.79 0.52
C ILE A 142 7.36 -12.42 0.95
N ALA A 143 6.06 -12.34 1.19
CA ALA A 143 5.44 -11.21 1.86
C ALA A 143 4.66 -11.72 3.07
N ILE A 144 4.98 -11.21 4.26
CA ILE A 144 4.27 -11.51 5.51
C ILE A 144 3.58 -10.24 5.97
N GLY A 145 2.26 -10.29 6.07
CA GLY A 145 1.40 -9.20 6.49
C GLY A 145 0.71 -9.47 7.83
N PHE A 146 0.43 -8.42 8.58
CA PHE A 146 -0.33 -8.44 9.83
C PHE A 146 -1.43 -7.38 9.78
N GLU A 147 -2.52 -7.62 10.52
CA GLU A 147 -3.61 -6.64 10.66
C GLU A 147 -3.06 -5.40 11.36
N GLY A 148 -3.02 -4.27 10.66
CA GLY A 148 -2.53 -3.02 11.19
C GLY A 148 -3.64 -2.15 11.80
N TYR A 149 -3.27 -0.91 12.08
CA TYR A 149 -4.18 0.10 12.62
C TYR A 149 -4.85 0.92 11.53
N ARG A 150 -6.05 1.42 11.81
CA ARG A 150 -6.74 2.39 10.96
C ARG A 150 -6.07 3.74 11.07
N TRP A 151 -6.32 4.62 10.11
CA TRP A 151 -5.74 5.96 10.13
C TRP A 151 -6.20 6.81 11.33
N GLU A 152 -7.44 6.61 11.77
CA GLU A 152 -8.01 7.32 12.92
C GLU A 152 -7.45 6.80 14.26
N ASP A 153 -6.88 5.60 14.29
CA ASP A 153 -6.33 5.02 15.51
C ASP A 153 -5.09 5.81 15.96
N LYS A 154 -4.97 6.03 17.28
CA LYS A 154 -3.83 6.79 17.84
C LYS A 154 -2.49 6.10 17.57
N GLU A 155 -2.49 4.77 17.48
CA GLU A 155 -1.35 3.90 17.27
C GLU A 155 -0.78 3.95 15.85
N ILE A 156 -1.49 4.53 14.87
CA ILE A 156 -1.02 4.60 13.48
C ILE A 156 0.35 5.27 13.35
N VAL A 157 0.62 6.29 14.18
CA VAL A 157 1.90 7.01 14.18
C VAL A 157 3.01 6.12 14.73
N ALA A 158 2.71 5.30 15.74
CA ALA A 158 3.64 4.31 16.25
C ALA A 158 3.91 3.21 15.21
N GLN A 159 2.91 2.76 14.45
CA GLN A 159 3.08 1.85 13.31
C GLN A 159 3.94 2.47 12.20
N PHE A 160 3.74 3.74 11.89
CA PHE A 160 4.56 4.48 10.93
C PHE A 160 6.02 4.60 11.36
N VAL A 161 6.29 4.88 12.63
CA VAL A 161 7.68 4.90 13.13
C VAL A 161 8.26 3.48 13.21
N LEU A 162 7.45 2.47 13.54
CA LEU A 162 7.87 1.07 13.53
C LEU A 162 8.30 0.62 12.13
N SER A 163 7.61 1.04 11.06
CA SER A 163 8.05 0.73 9.69
C SER A 163 9.37 1.38 9.34
N HIS A 164 9.68 2.56 9.87
CA HIS A 164 10.99 3.22 9.69
C HIS A 164 12.09 2.56 10.54
N LEU A 165 11.75 2.08 11.74
CA LEU A 165 12.67 1.29 12.57
C LEU A 165 13.10 -0.01 11.87
N MET A 166 12.13 -0.72 11.30
CA MET A 166 12.37 -1.93 10.51
C MET A 166 13.09 -1.57 9.20
N GLY A 167 12.58 -0.57 8.51
CA GLY A 167 13.12 0.00 7.28
C GLY A 167 13.37 -1.06 6.22
N GLY A 168 14.60 -1.09 5.72
CA GLY A 168 15.04 -2.06 4.73
C GLY A 168 15.64 -1.39 3.49
N GLY A 169 15.60 -2.12 2.39
CA GLY A 169 16.05 -1.67 1.09
C GLY A 169 16.48 -2.85 0.21
N ASP A 170 17.21 -2.51 -0.84
CA ASP A 170 17.84 -3.48 -1.72
C ASP A 170 19.29 -3.70 -1.29
N TYR A 171 19.77 -4.92 -1.45
CA TYR A 171 21.18 -5.27 -1.19
C TYR A 171 22.13 -4.43 -2.06
N PHE A 172 21.75 -4.22 -3.32
CA PHE A 172 22.48 -3.34 -4.24
C PHE A 172 21.89 -1.92 -4.21
N SER A 173 22.03 -1.23 -3.07
CA SER A 173 21.67 0.19 -2.99
C SER A 173 22.86 1.07 -3.34
N THR A 174 22.84 1.69 -4.52
CA THR A 174 23.81 2.73 -4.88
C THR A 174 23.36 4.04 -4.25
N GLY A 175 23.95 4.42 -3.11
CA GLY A 175 23.62 5.69 -2.47
C GLY A 175 24.49 6.05 -1.28
N GLY A 176 24.38 7.31 -0.87
CA GLY A 176 25.08 7.85 0.28
C GLY A 176 24.42 7.50 1.62
N PRO A 177 25.01 7.97 2.72
CA PRO A 177 24.40 7.88 4.06
C PRO A 177 23.00 8.49 4.06
N GLY A 178 22.08 7.91 4.85
CA GLY A 178 20.69 8.37 4.98
C GLY A 178 19.63 7.42 4.42
N LYS A 179 20.01 6.44 3.59
CA LYS A 179 19.08 5.47 2.98
C LYS A 179 18.53 4.38 3.92
N GLY A 180 18.71 4.51 5.24
CA GLY A 180 18.25 3.49 6.19
C GLY A 180 19.19 2.29 6.37
N LEU A 181 20.50 2.43 6.09
CA LEU A 181 21.49 1.34 6.24
C LEU A 181 21.64 0.79 7.68
N LEU A 182 21.07 1.50 8.66
CA LEU A 182 21.10 1.14 10.08
C LEU A 182 19.74 0.65 10.59
N THR A 183 18.75 0.42 9.72
CA THR A 183 17.46 -0.14 10.14
C THR A 183 17.58 -1.64 10.35
N ARG A 184 16.65 -2.24 11.10
CA ARG A 184 16.76 -3.65 11.52
C ARG A 184 16.83 -4.62 10.35
N LEU A 185 15.98 -4.43 9.32
CA LEU A 185 16.06 -5.28 8.12
C LEU A 185 17.40 -5.13 7.40
N TYR A 186 18.00 -3.95 7.39
CA TYR A 186 19.30 -3.77 6.75
C TYR A 186 20.41 -4.48 7.55
N THR A 187 20.47 -4.26 8.87
CA THR A 187 21.57 -4.76 9.71
C THR A 187 21.45 -6.24 10.03
N ASP A 188 20.23 -6.75 10.24
CA ASP A 188 19.99 -8.13 10.65
C ASP A 188 19.71 -9.05 9.47
N VAL A 189 19.19 -8.53 8.35
CA VAL A 189 18.91 -9.32 7.15
C VAL A 189 19.96 -9.06 6.07
N LEU A 190 19.97 -7.89 5.44
CA LEU A 190 20.78 -7.62 4.24
C LEU A 190 22.30 -7.74 4.48
N ASN A 191 22.80 -7.25 5.62
CA ASN A 191 24.23 -7.34 5.95
C ASN A 191 24.69 -8.76 6.31
N ARG A 192 23.78 -9.63 6.79
CA ARG A 192 24.13 -10.98 7.26
C ARG A 192 23.86 -12.04 6.19
N HIS A 193 22.88 -11.80 5.34
CA HIS A 193 22.39 -12.74 4.33
C HIS A 193 22.59 -12.15 2.93
N HIS A 194 23.81 -12.31 2.39
CA HIS A 194 24.19 -11.82 1.05
C HIS A 194 23.37 -12.41 -0.12
N TRP A 195 22.58 -13.46 0.15
CA TRP A 195 21.68 -14.10 -0.80
C TRP A 195 20.27 -13.47 -0.83
N VAL A 196 19.97 -12.55 0.09
CA VAL A 196 18.75 -11.74 0.08
C VAL A 196 18.97 -10.55 -0.84
N ASN A 197 18.13 -10.42 -1.87
CA ASN A 197 18.19 -9.35 -2.86
C ASN A 197 17.55 -8.06 -2.32
N SER A 198 16.40 -8.17 -1.65
CA SER A 198 15.71 -7.05 -1.03
C SER A 198 14.96 -7.48 0.23
N ALA A 199 14.84 -6.56 1.18
CA ALA A 199 14.03 -6.72 2.37
C ALA A 199 13.44 -5.36 2.73
N ILE A 200 12.13 -5.20 2.66
CA ILE A 200 11.44 -3.92 2.87
C ILE A 200 10.23 -4.09 3.77
N THR A 201 9.87 -3.02 4.46
CA THR A 201 8.64 -2.93 5.25
C THR A 201 7.68 -1.97 4.56
N SER A 202 6.39 -2.27 4.57
CA SER A 202 5.36 -1.42 3.97
C SER A 202 4.13 -1.33 4.86
N ASN A 203 3.56 -0.13 4.94
CA ASN A 203 2.26 0.12 5.55
C ASN A 203 1.23 0.27 4.42
N LEU A 204 0.39 -0.74 4.23
CA LEU A 204 -0.69 -0.72 3.26
C LEU A 204 -1.94 -0.20 3.96
N LEU A 205 -2.14 1.12 3.92
CA LEU A 205 -3.17 1.82 4.69
C LEU A 205 -4.41 2.12 3.83
N TYR A 206 -5.58 1.81 4.36
CA TYR A 206 -6.88 2.15 3.78
C TYR A 206 -7.72 2.91 4.81
N ALA A 207 -8.89 3.41 4.38
CA ALA A 207 -9.78 4.19 5.23
C ALA A 207 -10.14 3.49 6.56
N ASP A 208 -10.45 2.19 6.53
CA ASP A 208 -10.95 1.42 7.67
C ASP A 208 -10.23 0.09 7.93
N SER A 209 -9.10 -0.14 7.26
CA SER A 209 -8.25 -1.32 7.46
C SER A 209 -6.81 -1.02 7.05
N SER A 210 -5.87 -1.82 7.53
CA SER A 210 -4.51 -1.78 7.02
C SER A 210 -3.79 -3.11 7.16
N VAL A 211 -2.72 -3.26 6.38
CA VAL A 211 -1.79 -4.39 6.45
C VAL A 211 -0.38 -3.85 6.66
N PHE A 212 0.23 -4.23 7.78
CA PHE A 212 1.67 -4.03 7.99
C PHE A 212 2.41 -5.21 7.37
N ALA A 213 3.23 -4.97 6.35
CA ALA A 213 3.87 -6.02 5.58
C ALA A 213 5.40 -5.96 5.66
N ILE A 214 6.04 -7.12 5.75
CA ILE A 214 7.46 -7.32 5.51
C ILE A 214 7.58 -8.13 4.22
N GLN A 215 8.31 -7.60 3.24
CA GLN A 215 8.52 -8.24 1.96
C GLN A 215 10.01 -8.51 1.78
N MET A 216 10.35 -9.70 1.30
CA MET A 216 11.73 -10.08 1.02
C MET A 216 11.82 -10.83 -0.30
N SER A 217 12.95 -10.68 -0.98
CA SER A 217 13.30 -11.43 -2.19
C SER A 217 14.71 -12.02 -2.09
N SER A 218 14.92 -13.16 -2.73
CA SER A 218 16.21 -13.84 -2.82
C SER A 218 16.34 -14.62 -4.13
N PHE A 219 17.49 -15.28 -4.31
CA PHE A 219 17.67 -16.30 -5.33
C PHE A 219 16.65 -17.44 -5.20
N ALA A 220 16.28 -18.07 -6.33
CA ALA A 220 15.24 -19.10 -6.39
C ALA A 220 15.47 -20.30 -5.46
N ASN A 221 16.72 -20.69 -5.23
CA ASN A 221 17.08 -21.86 -4.42
C ASN A 221 17.15 -21.59 -2.91
N LYS A 222 16.62 -20.45 -2.44
CA LYS A 222 16.72 -19.99 -1.05
C LYS A 222 15.37 -19.82 -0.34
N MET A 223 14.29 -20.43 -0.83
CA MET A 223 12.95 -20.26 -0.26
C MET A 223 12.83 -20.67 1.22
N GLU A 224 13.45 -21.78 1.63
CA GLU A 224 13.46 -22.22 3.04
C GLU A 224 14.17 -21.19 3.94
N ASP A 225 15.42 -20.87 3.61
CA ASP A 225 16.24 -19.88 4.32
C ASP A 225 15.55 -18.49 4.36
N LEU A 226 14.94 -18.08 3.25
CA LEU A 226 14.20 -16.82 3.11
C LEU A 226 13.00 -16.79 4.06
N THR A 227 12.27 -17.90 4.15
CA THR A 227 11.11 -18.01 5.03
C THR A 227 11.53 -17.89 6.50
N GLU A 228 12.58 -18.59 6.93
CA GLU A 228 13.08 -18.48 8.30
C GLU A 228 13.55 -17.06 8.64
N THR A 229 14.23 -16.42 7.69
CA THR A 229 14.72 -15.04 7.82
C THR A 229 13.55 -14.05 7.95
N ALA A 230 12.50 -14.21 7.14
CA ALA A 230 11.30 -13.38 7.22
C ALA A 230 10.55 -13.56 8.55
N ILE A 231 10.47 -14.80 9.07
CA ILE A 231 9.88 -15.09 10.38
C ILE A 231 10.68 -14.44 11.50
N SER A 232 12.01 -14.58 11.48
CA SER A 232 12.90 -13.93 12.46
C SER A 232 12.75 -12.41 12.45
N ALA A 233 12.66 -11.82 11.25
CA ALA A 233 12.42 -10.39 11.08
C ALA A 233 11.04 -9.97 11.62
N ALA A 234 9.98 -10.74 11.35
CA ALA A 234 8.66 -10.49 11.91
C ALA A 234 8.66 -10.59 13.44
N GLN A 235 9.29 -11.61 14.02
CA GLN A 235 9.45 -11.75 15.48
C GLN A 235 10.17 -10.55 16.12
N SER A 236 11.05 -9.88 15.37
CA SER A 236 11.74 -8.69 15.85
C SER A 236 10.82 -7.47 16.05
N LEU A 237 9.60 -7.47 15.50
CA LEU A 237 8.61 -6.40 15.69
C LEU A 237 8.26 -6.22 17.18
N ALA A 238 8.16 -7.31 17.95
CA ALA A 238 7.90 -7.25 19.39
C ALA A 238 9.13 -6.89 20.26
N LYS A 239 10.31 -6.69 19.65
CA LYS A 239 11.51 -6.30 20.40
C LYS A 239 11.53 -4.78 20.59
N ALA A 240 11.56 -4.33 21.84
CA ALA A 240 11.70 -2.90 22.17
C ALA A 240 12.94 -2.30 21.49
N PRO A 241 12.83 -1.11 20.88
CA PRO A 241 13.98 -0.41 20.34
C PRO A 241 14.90 0.09 21.45
N THR A 242 16.21 0.07 21.17
CA THR A 242 17.17 0.82 21.97
C THR A 242 16.91 2.33 21.85
N PRO A 243 17.36 3.17 22.78
CA PRO A 243 17.18 4.62 22.68
C PRO A 243 17.73 5.22 21.38
N VAL A 244 18.86 4.69 20.89
CA VAL A 244 19.49 5.13 19.64
C VAL A 244 18.66 4.71 18.43
N GLU A 245 18.13 3.49 18.41
CA GLU A 245 17.23 3.02 17.35
C GLU A 245 15.94 3.84 17.32
N LEU A 246 15.33 4.10 18.48
CA LEU A 246 14.09 4.87 18.58
C LEU A 246 14.26 6.29 18.04
N GLU A 247 15.27 7.01 18.53
CA GLU A 247 15.50 8.38 18.07
C GLU A 247 15.87 8.42 16.59
N ARG A 248 16.67 7.46 16.10
CA ARG A 248 16.95 7.35 14.65
C ARG A 248 15.68 7.13 13.84
N ALA A 249 14.82 6.19 14.25
CA ALA A 249 13.57 5.89 13.54
C ALA A 249 12.63 7.10 13.52
N LYS A 250 12.49 7.82 14.65
CA LYS A 250 11.70 9.04 14.73
C LYS A 250 12.24 10.13 13.79
N ARG A 251 13.55 10.37 13.80
CA ARG A 251 14.18 11.37 12.91
C ARG A 251 14.08 10.98 11.45
N GLN A 252 14.21 9.70 11.11
CA GLN A 252 14.03 9.22 9.74
C GLN A 252 12.58 9.37 9.26
N ALA A 253 11.61 9.02 10.10
CA ALA A 253 10.18 9.18 9.82
C ALA A 253 9.81 10.65 9.59
N ILE A 254 10.28 11.55 10.46
CA ILE A 254 10.07 13.00 10.31
C ILE A 254 10.74 13.52 9.03
N GLY A 255 12.01 13.17 8.81
CA GLY A 255 12.76 13.63 7.64
C GLY A 255 12.13 13.19 6.32
N ASN A 256 11.71 11.93 6.21
CA ASN A 256 11.03 11.41 5.03
C ASN A 256 9.68 12.10 4.79
N MET A 257 8.90 12.31 5.85
CA MET A 257 7.60 12.99 5.73
C MET A 257 7.76 14.44 5.28
N LEU A 258 8.64 15.21 5.94
CA LEU A 258 8.84 16.62 5.61
C LEU A 258 9.41 16.82 4.21
N ALA A 259 10.36 15.98 3.79
CA ALA A 259 10.91 16.03 2.44
C ALA A 259 9.84 15.77 1.37
N ASN A 260 8.86 14.90 1.64
CA ASN A 260 7.75 14.67 0.72
C ASN A 260 6.80 15.89 0.64
N THR A 261 6.61 16.61 1.74
CA THR A 261 5.73 17.80 1.78
C THR A 261 6.35 19.07 1.16
N ASP A 262 7.63 19.05 0.79
CA ASP A 262 8.26 20.16 0.06
C ASP A 262 7.71 20.30 -1.37
N GLY A 263 7.20 19.20 -1.95
CA GLY A 263 6.62 19.20 -3.29
C GLY A 263 5.21 19.76 -3.30
N ARG A 264 4.95 20.86 -4.03
CA ARG A 264 3.61 21.48 -4.13
C ARG A 264 2.52 20.50 -4.57
N LEU A 265 2.81 19.64 -5.55
CA LEU A 265 1.87 18.63 -6.03
C LEU A 265 1.57 17.57 -4.97
N VAL A 266 2.59 17.15 -4.22
CA VAL A 266 2.44 16.16 -3.14
C VAL A 266 1.62 16.74 -1.99
N THR A 267 1.84 18.01 -1.64
CA THR A 267 1.03 18.70 -0.62
C THR A 267 -0.43 18.85 -1.06
N CYS A 268 -0.66 19.14 -2.33
CA CYS A 268 -2.01 19.21 -2.89
C CYS A 268 -2.71 17.86 -2.84
N GLU A 269 -2.00 16.79 -3.23
CA GLU A 269 -2.49 15.43 -3.15
C GLU A 269 -2.77 15.00 -1.70
N ASP A 270 -1.87 15.30 -0.76
CA ASP A 270 -2.05 14.94 0.64
C ASP A 270 -3.26 15.65 1.26
N LEU A 271 -3.45 16.95 0.98
CA LEU A 271 -4.64 17.69 1.39
C LEU A 271 -5.91 17.03 0.84
N GLY A 272 -5.95 16.77 -0.47
CA GLY A 272 -7.10 16.15 -1.12
C GLY A 272 -7.41 14.77 -0.57
N ARG A 273 -6.38 13.93 -0.38
CA ARG A 273 -6.50 12.57 0.16
C ARG A 273 -6.98 12.57 1.62
N GLN A 274 -6.40 13.40 2.47
CA GLN A 274 -6.80 13.47 3.87
C GLN A 274 -8.25 13.93 4.03
N VAL A 275 -8.66 14.97 3.31
CA VAL A 275 -10.04 15.47 3.32
C VAL A 275 -11.01 14.45 2.70
N SER A 276 -10.62 13.81 1.58
CA SER A 276 -11.45 12.81 0.91
C SER A 276 -11.75 11.58 1.78
N ILE A 277 -10.79 11.15 2.60
CA ILE A 277 -10.95 9.94 3.41
C ILE A 277 -11.49 10.26 4.82
N TYR A 278 -11.07 11.37 5.43
CA TYR A 278 -11.28 11.63 6.87
C TYR A 278 -12.02 12.94 7.17
N ASP A 279 -12.36 13.72 6.14
CA ASP A 279 -12.97 15.05 6.29
C ASP A 279 -12.18 15.99 7.23
N LYS A 280 -10.87 15.74 7.35
CA LYS A 280 -9.95 16.48 8.21
C LYS A 280 -8.56 16.50 7.59
N TYR A 281 -7.92 17.66 7.65
CA TYR A 281 -6.49 17.81 7.38
C TYR A 281 -5.68 17.85 8.68
N THR A 282 -4.68 16.99 8.79
CA THR A 282 -3.68 16.98 9.86
C THR A 282 -2.40 17.59 9.31
N THR A 283 -1.92 18.68 9.92
CA THR A 283 -0.71 19.36 9.42
C THR A 283 0.54 18.53 9.71
N PRO A 284 1.62 18.74 8.94
CA PRO A 284 2.90 18.09 9.21
C PRO A 284 3.39 18.34 10.65
N GLU A 285 3.19 19.53 11.21
CA GLU A 285 3.61 19.89 12.57
C GLU A 285 2.85 19.11 13.65
N GLU A 286 1.54 18.90 13.46
CA GLU A 286 0.74 18.07 14.36
C GLU A 286 1.25 16.63 14.33
N PHE A 287 1.57 16.11 13.14
CA PHE A 287 2.09 14.76 12.98
C PHE A 287 3.50 14.61 13.58
N VAL A 288 4.40 15.57 13.38
CA VAL A 288 5.73 15.61 14.03
C VAL A 288 5.59 15.59 15.54
N THR A 289 4.70 16.40 16.11
CA THR A 289 4.46 16.44 17.56
C THR A 289 3.99 15.08 18.09
N ARG A 290 3.17 14.35 17.33
CA ARG A 290 2.75 12.98 17.68
C ARG A 290 3.92 12.00 17.63
N ILE A 291 4.78 12.09 16.62
CA ILE A 291 6.00 11.25 16.51
C ILE A 291 6.93 11.50 17.69
N GLU A 292 7.20 12.77 18.04
CA GLU A 292 8.18 13.11 19.08
C GLU A 292 7.80 12.59 20.46
N LYS A 293 6.49 12.46 20.74
CA LYS A 293 5.96 11.92 22.01
C LYS A 293 6.09 10.41 22.15
N LEU A 294 6.41 9.68 21.07
CA LEU A 294 6.48 8.22 21.10
C LEU A 294 7.65 7.72 21.95
N THR A 295 7.37 6.63 22.67
CA THR A 295 8.31 5.91 23.52
C THR A 295 8.64 4.53 22.94
N ALA A 296 9.69 3.89 23.44
CA ALA A 296 10.04 2.52 23.05
C ALA A 296 8.94 1.50 23.39
N THR A 297 8.18 1.76 24.45
CA THR A 297 7.06 0.90 24.88
C THR A 297 5.91 0.96 23.89
N ASP A 298 5.62 2.14 23.31
CA ASP A 298 4.54 2.29 22.32
C ASP A 298 4.83 1.46 21.07
N LEU A 299 6.06 1.55 20.54
CA LEU A 299 6.49 0.77 19.38
C LEU A 299 6.46 -0.74 19.66
N LYS A 300 6.92 -1.14 20.86
CA LYS A 300 6.87 -2.54 21.28
C LYS A 300 5.42 -3.04 21.34
N SER A 301 4.51 -2.28 21.93
CA SER A 301 3.10 -2.66 22.07
C SER A 301 2.42 -2.79 20.72
N VAL A 302 2.71 -1.88 19.78
CA VAL A 302 2.26 -2.00 18.39
C VAL A 302 2.79 -3.29 17.75
N GLY A 303 4.09 -3.57 17.86
CA GLY A 303 4.67 -4.80 17.30
C GLY A 303 4.10 -6.08 17.89
N GLU A 304 3.86 -6.13 19.20
CA GLU A 304 3.19 -7.25 19.87
C GLU A 304 1.74 -7.42 19.39
N LYS A 305 1.01 -6.32 19.20
CA LYS A 305 -0.37 -6.36 18.68
C LYS A 305 -0.41 -6.87 17.24
N LEU A 306 0.50 -6.41 16.37
CA LEU A 306 0.62 -6.90 14.99
C LEU A 306 0.87 -8.42 14.99
N LEU A 307 1.83 -8.90 15.79
CA LEU A 307 2.14 -10.34 15.88
C LEU A 307 1.03 -11.19 16.52
N SER A 308 0.09 -10.57 17.23
CA SER A 308 -1.07 -11.27 17.78
C SER A 308 -2.17 -11.58 16.76
N SER A 309 -2.17 -10.88 15.61
CA SER A 309 -3.13 -11.16 14.54
C SER A 309 -2.79 -12.48 13.83
N ASN A 310 -3.75 -13.05 13.11
CA ASN A 310 -3.40 -14.11 12.16
C ASN A 310 -2.49 -13.51 11.08
N PRO A 311 -1.39 -14.16 10.68
CA PRO A 311 -0.57 -13.64 9.60
C PRO A 311 -1.23 -13.88 8.23
N SER A 312 -0.97 -12.96 7.29
CA SER A 312 -1.16 -13.16 5.86
C SER A 312 0.19 -13.48 5.24
N VAL A 313 0.29 -14.54 4.45
CA VAL A 313 1.56 -14.92 3.82
C VAL A 313 1.35 -15.13 2.33
N ALA A 314 2.15 -14.44 1.52
CA ALA A 314 2.28 -14.74 0.10
C ALA A 314 3.68 -15.29 -0.17
N LEU A 315 3.76 -16.42 -0.87
CA LEU A 315 5.01 -17.04 -1.31
C LEU A 315 5.04 -17.11 -2.83
N MET A 316 6.15 -16.75 -3.45
CA MET A 316 6.37 -16.91 -4.88
C MET A 316 7.76 -17.50 -5.15
N GLY A 317 7.84 -18.68 -5.77
CA GLY A 317 9.12 -19.34 -6.06
C GLY A 317 9.01 -20.88 -6.11
N ASP A 318 10.09 -21.58 -5.77
CA ASP A 318 10.08 -23.03 -5.61
C ASP A 318 9.42 -23.42 -4.27
N LEU A 319 8.19 -23.92 -4.37
CA LEU A 319 7.35 -24.26 -3.23
C LEU A 319 7.70 -25.62 -2.60
N GLN A 320 8.59 -26.43 -3.19
CA GLN A 320 8.97 -27.73 -2.63
C GLN A 320 9.78 -27.61 -1.34
N THR A 321 10.55 -26.52 -1.21
CA THR A 321 11.37 -26.21 -0.04
C THR A 321 10.69 -25.25 0.93
N ALA A 322 9.49 -24.75 0.58
CA ALA A 322 8.72 -23.91 1.48
C ALA A 322 8.11 -24.75 2.64
N PRO A 323 7.94 -24.18 3.84
CA PRO A 323 7.22 -24.85 4.94
C PRO A 323 5.83 -25.33 4.53
N GLU A 324 5.22 -26.24 5.30
CA GLU A 324 3.86 -26.69 5.00
C GLU A 324 2.82 -25.60 5.31
N GLN A 325 1.67 -25.68 4.63
CA GLN A 325 0.62 -24.69 4.77
C GLN A 325 0.12 -24.60 6.21
N GLY A 326 -0.07 -23.38 6.71
CA GLY A 326 -0.54 -23.15 8.08
C GLY A 326 0.52 -23.30 9.18
N GLN A 327 1.77 -23.63 8.86
CA GLN A 327 2.87 -23.67 9.84
C GLN A 327 3.34 -22.27 10.27
N PHE A 328 3.12 -21.24 9.45
CA PHE A 328 3.59 -19.85 9.68
C PHE A 328 3.21 -19.28 11.04
N LYS A 329 1.95 -19.49 11.49
CA LYS A 329 1.51 -19.02 12.80
C LYS A 329 2.30 -19.68 13.94
N SER A 330 2.55 -20.99 13.82
CA SER A 330 3.34 -21.72 14.81
C SER A 330 4.80 -21.27 14.82
N MET A 331 5.38 -21.00 13.64
CA MET A 331 6.76 -20.52 13.50
C MET A 331 6.95 -19.12 14.09
N LEU A 332 5.95 -18.23 13.96
CA LEU A 332 5.97 -16.91 14.59
C LEU A 332 5.94 -16.99 16.12
N THR A 333 5.15 -17.93 16.68
CA THR A 333 5.04 -18.12 18.14
C THR A 333 6.16 -18.99 18.74
N GLY A 334 6.76 -19.85 17.93
CA GLY A 334 7.82 -20.76 18.32
C GLY A 334 9.16 -20.04 18.30
N GLY A 335 10.01 -20.29 19.30
CA GLY A 335 11.42 -19.90 19.20
C GLY A 335 12.00 -20.55 17.95
N THR A 336 12.58 -19.73 17.06
CA THR A 336 13.28 -20.18 15.86
C THR A 336 14.21 -21.33 16.28
N LYS A 337 14.02 -22.53 15.71
CA LYS A 337 15.01 -23.59 15.90
C LYS A 337 16.31 -23.02 15.38
N SER A 338 17.30 -22.83 16.26
CA SER A 338 18.64 -22.47 15.85
C SER A 338 19.14 -23.58 14.92
N ILE A 339 19.09 -23.34 13.61
CA ILE A 339 19.73 -24.20 12.63
C ILE A 339 21.19 -23.77 12.57
N LYS A 340 22.06 -24.78 12.63
CA LYS A 340 23.46 -24.74 13.04
C LYS A 340 24.32 -23.79 12.19
N ALA A 341 25.31 -23.21 12.87
CA ALA A 341 26.42 -22.43 12.34
C ALA A 341 27.25 -23.16 11.28
#